data_AF-A0A7X8M835-F1
#
_entry.id   AF-A0A7X8M835-F1
#
_cell.length_a   1.000
_cell.length_b   1.000
_cell.length_c   1.000
_cell.angle_alpha   90.00
_cell.angle_beta   90.00
_cell.angle_gamma   90.00
#
_symmetry.space_group_name_H-M   'P 1'
#
loop_
_entity.id
_entity.type
_entity.pdbx_description
1 polymer ?
#
loop_
_entity_poly.entity_id
_entity_poly.type
_entity_poly.pdbx_seq_one_letter_code
_entity_poly.pdbx_strand_id
1 'polypeptide(L)'
;MKTVMLNRREMLKSILAVSGWSVAGAARVNPTSADLMVAAAGFDQTGGWLLDTQFIDTMGSPYLMAHGLGVPVANATSLVRFPQKGKWRVWVRTMDWVARWKAPGAPGRFQLLIDRNPLKTIFGDSGSQWHWQDGGVVEISKPEITLALHDLTGFNGRCEAIYFTQELTAAPPSRRPTSFKDPSPNRAILDFDLIVAGGGYAGMAAALSAGRMGLKTALVQNRSVLGGNASSEIHVPPRGLMPENGPYPHLGRVVRELQFDQNVESRMAIEADDAHYEQVLRAEKNIHLFLNHHVCAAEMNGDRLTGVWMLDTHAGLPTLITGRLFADCTGHATLGALAGAESVIGAGPVADGQRRRETPLMGMTNKWRWTWADAPSYFPETPWALDLSLDDFPLHQADLWGSWRWESGF
;
A
#
# COMPACT_ATOMS: atom_id res chain seq x y z
N MET A 1 -32.75 -42.01 42.61
CA MET A 1 -32.59 -40.64 43.14
C MET A 1 -33.22 -39.69 42.14
N LYS A 2 -34.27 -39.00 42.55
CA LYS A 2 -35.26 -38.35 41.69
C LYS A 2 -34.78 -37.00 41.17
N THR A 3 -34.93 -36.82 39.86
CA THR A 3 -35.04 -35.55 39.14
C THR A 3 -36.13 -34.68 39.78
N VAL A 4 -35.85 -33.40 40.03
CA VAL A 4 -36.87 -32.41 40.35
C VAL A 4 -36.72 -31.22 39.39
N MET A 5 -37.64 -31.17 38.43
CA MET A 5 -38.04 -29.98 37.71
C MET A 5 -38.62 -28.95 38.70
N LEU A 6 -38.29 -27.68 38.55
CA LEU A 6 -39.06 -26.59 39.13
C LEU A 6 -39.50 -25.61 38.04
N ASN A 7 -40.78 -25.29 38.12
CA ASN A 7 -41.66 -24.83 37.06
C ASN A 7 -41.79 -23.29 37.08
N ARG A 8 -41.88 -22.69 35.89
CA ARG A 8 -42.22 -21.28 35.64
C ARG A 8 -43.68 -21.04 36.05
N ARG A 9 -43.98 -20.73 37.33
CA ARG A 9 -45.27 -20.09 37.71
C ARG A 9 -45.39 -19.50 39.13
N GLU A 10 -44.36 -19.53 39.97
CA GLU A 10 -44.46 -19.12 41.39
C GLU A 10 -43.47 -17.99 41.78
N MET A 11 -43.35 -16.94 40.96
CA MET A 11 -42.58 -15.73 41.32
C MET A 11 -43.31 -14.44 40.94
N LEU A 12 -44.59 -14.37 41.30
CA LEU A 12 -45.41 -13.15 41.20
C LEU A 12 -46.21 -13.03 42.50
N LYS A 13 -46.20 -11.82 43.08
CA LYS A 13 -46.72 -11.38 44.41
C LYS A 13 -45.63 -11.55 45.49
N SER A 14 -45.02 -10.51 46.05
CA SER A 14 -45.59 -9.26 46.56
C SER A 14 -44.45 -8.27 46.83
N ILE A 15 -44.60 -7.00 46.42
CA ILE A 15 -44.27 -5.75 47.15
C ILE A 15 -44.59 -4.58 46.19
N LEU A 16 -45.76 -3.98 46.42
CA LEU A 16 -46.15 -2.59 46.13
C LEU A 16 -46.17 -1.94 47.53
N ALA A 17 -45.81 -0.68 47.81
CA ALA A 17 -45.61 0.52 47.02
C ALA A 17 -44.90 1.59 47.90
N VAL A 18 -44.81 2.81 47.33
CA VAL A 18 -44.43 4.13 47.89
C VAL A 18 -42.94 4.43 47.68
N SER A 19 -42.52 5.47 46.96
CA SER A 19 -43.12 6.75 46.59
C SER A 19 -42.61 7.21 45.21
N GLY A 20 -43.48 7.87 44.44
CA GLY A 20 -43.13 8.37 43.11
C GLY A 20 -42.08 9.47 43.11
N TRP A 21 -41.56 9.74 41.91
CA TRP A 21 -41.19 11.05 41.36
C TRP A 21 -41.14 10.93 39.83
N SER A 22 -41.83 11.87 39.18
CA SER A 22 -41.55 12.46 37.87
C SER A 22 -41.40 11.56 36.63
N VAL A 23 -42.44 11.61 35.78
CA VAL A 23 -42.33 11.42 34.34
C VAL A 23 -41.40 12.50 33.78
N ALA A 24 -40.22 12.12 33.34
CA ALA A 24 -39.36 12.97 32.51
C ALA A 24 -38.50 12.11 31.58
N GLY A 25 -38.77 12.23 30.28
CA GLY A 25 -37.84 11.92 29.20
C GLY A 25 -37.37 10.47 29.09
N ALA A 26 -38.13 9.64 28.39
CA ALA A 26 -37.47 8.63 27.55
C ALA A 26 -36.55 9.43 26.61
N ALA A 27 -35.25 9.43 26.89
CA ALA A 27 -34.25 9.98 26.01
C ALA A 27 -34.44 9.28 24.67
N ARG A 28 -35.01 10.01 23.70
CA ARG A 28 -34.87 9.64 22.31
C ARG A 28 -33.36 9.58 22.10
N VAL A 29 -32.83 8.38 21.92
CA VAL A 29 -31.53 8.22 21.30
C VAL A 29 -31.70 8.87 19.93
N ASN A 30 -31.25 10.12 19.80
CA ASN A 30 -31.06 10.72 18.51
C ASN A 30 -30.19 9.72 17.74
N PRO A 31 -30.55 9.30 16.52
CA PRO A 31 -29.61 8.54 15.71
C PRO A 31 -28.40 9.46 15.55
N THR A 32 -27.30 9.11 16.22
CA THR A 32 -26.01 9.77 16.01
C THR A 32 -25.74 9.73 14.51
N SER A 33 -25.37 10.88 13.94
CA SER A 33 -24.92 10.95 12.55
C SER A 33 -23.90 9.85 12.32
N ALA A 34 -24.12 9.06 11.27
CA ALA A 34 -23.18 8.01 10.90
C ALA A 34 -22.14 8.55 9.92
N ASP A 35 -20.94 8.02 10.07
CA ASP A 35 -19.81 8.28 9.19
C ASP A 35 -19.31 6.95 8.61
N LEU A 36 -18.81 7.00 7.39
CA LEU A 36 -18.25 5.84 6.68
C LEU A 36 -17.02 6.28 5.89
N MET A 37 -15.89 5.66 6.20
CA MET A 37 -14.62 5.86 5.51
C MET A 37 -14.31 4.62 4.66
N VAL A 38 -14.06 4.84 3.37
CA VAL A 38 -13.69 3.78 2.42
C VAL A 38 -12.28 4.07 1.91
N ALA A 39 -11.37 3.12 2.10
CA ALA A 39 -10.04 3.15 1.52
C ALA A 39 -10.11 2.77 0.05
N ALA A 40 -9.58 3.59 -0.86
CA ALA A 40 -9.53 3.23 -2.28
C ALA A 40 -8.63 1.99 -2.50
N ALA A 41 -7.52 1.91 -1.79
CA ALA A 41 -6.60 0.76 -1.81
C ALA A 41 -7.27 -0.58 -1.47
N GLY A 42 -8.38 -0.55 -0.73
CA GLY A 42 -9.14 -1.72 -0.29
C GLY A 42 -10.29 -2.09 -1.22
N PHE A 43 -10.35 -1.54 -2.43
CA PHE A 43 -11.38 -1.92 -3.40
C PHE A 43 -11.23 -3.40 -3.81
N ASP A 44 -12.34 -4.13 -3.81
CA ASP A 44 -12.37 -5.58 -4.11
C ASP A 44 -11.80 -5.91 -5.49
N GLN A 45 -11.98 -5.01 -6.46
CA GLN A 45 -11.44 -5.11 -7.81
C GLN A 45 -10.83 -3.78 -8.21
N THR A 46 -9.58 -3.77 -8.63
CA THR A 46 -8.92 -2.54 -9.08
C THR A 46 -9.21 -2.21 -10.55
N GLY A 47 -9.73 -3.17 -11.34
CA GLY A 47 -9.93 -2.98 -12.77
C GLY A 47 -8.58 -2.74 -13.46
N GLY A 48 -8.42 -1.57 -14.08
CA GLY A 48 -7.12 -1.12 -14.60
C GLY A 48 -6.43 -0.07 -13.73
N TRP A 49 -6.95 0.22 -12.53
CA TRP A 49 -6.27 1.05 -11.56
C TRP A 49 -5.14 0.25 -10.89
N LEU A 50 -4.02 0.92 -10.66
CA LEU A 50 -2.85 0.36 -9.99
C LEU A 50 -2.84 0.78 -8.52
N LEU A 51 -2.44 -0.13 -7.64
CA LEU A 51 -2.19 0.18 -6.23
C LEU A 51 -0.80 0.81 -6.08
N ASP A 52 -0.75 2.08 -5.71
CA ASP A 52 0.49 2.77 -5.37
C ASP A 52 0.77 2.63 -3.88
N THR A 53 1.93 2.06 -3.54
CA THR A 53 2.43 1.93 -2.17
C THR A 53 3.78 2.62 -1.97
N GLN A 54 4.37 3.21 -3.01
CA GLN A 54 5.75 3.71 -2.99
C GLN A 54 5.89 4.93 -2.08
N PHE A 55 4.83 5.71 -1.96
CA PHE A 55 4.82 6.95 -1.20
C PHE A 55 4.13 6.81 0.16
N ILE A 56 3.91 5.58 0.68
CA ILE A 56 3.24 5.38 1.97
C ILE A 56 3.92 6.15 3.10
N ASP A 57 5.25 6.22 3.12
CA ASP A 57 5.98 6.91 4.19
C ASP A 57 5.79 8.44 4.17
N THR A 58 5.56 9.01 2.99
CA THR A 58 5.28 10.45 2.82
C THR A 58 3.80 10.76 2.97
N MET A 59 2.95 9.89 2.43
CA MET A 59 1.51 10.09 2.31
C MET A 59 0.71 9.56 3.50
N GLY A 60 1.32 8.66 4.28
CA GLY A 60 0.70 7.91 5.37
C GLY A 60 -0.26 6.81 4.91
N SER A 61 -0.50 6.64 3.60
CA SER A 61 -1.44 5.66 3.08
C SER A 61 -1.21 5.31 1.61
N PRO A 62 -1.57 4.09 1.18
CA PRO A 62 -1.63 3.71 -0.22
C PRO A 62 -2.87 4.30 -0.91
N TYR A 63 -2.82 4.39 -2.24
CA TYR A 63 -3.92 4.93 -3.06
C TYR A 63 -4.01 4.20 -4.41
N LEU A 64 -5.17 4.30 -5.06
CA LEU A 64 -5.35 3.81 -6.42
C LEU A 64 -4.99 4.88 -7.44
N MET A 65 -4.33 4.47 -8.52
CA MET A 65 -3.88 5.32 -9.62
C MET A 65 -4.27 4.76 -10.99
N ALA A 66 -4.95 5.54 -11.80
CA ALA A 66 -5.39 5.15 -13.15
C ALA A 66 -4.29 5.41 -14.20
N HIS A 67 -3.40 4.44 -14.43
CA HIS A 67 -2.31 4.58 -15.40
C HIS A 67 -2.62 3.86 -16.73
N GLY A 68 -3.27 4.56 -17.65
CA GLY A 68 -3.71 4.01 -18.94
C GLY A 68 -3.01 4.59 -20.16
N LEU A 69 -1.95 5.40 -19.97
CA LEU A 69 -1.19 6.07 -21.03
C LEU A 69 -2.10 6.89 -21.98
N GLY A 70 -3.09 7.57 -21.41
CA GLY A 70 -4.04 8.40 -22.16
C GLY A 70 -5.26 7.66 -22.70
N VAL A 71 -5.39 6.37 -22.40
CA VAL A 71 -6.62 5.60 -22.59
C VAL A 71 -7.26 5.36 -21.22
N PRO A 72 -8.53 5.76 -20.99
CA PRO A 72 -9.19 5.50 -19.72
C PRO A 72 -9.14 4.02 -19.33
N VAL A 73 -8.76 3.74 -18.09
CA VAL A 73 -8.66 2.37 -17.58
C VAL A 73 -10.00 1.82 -17.11
N ALA A 74 -10.13 0.50 -17.05
CA ALA A 74 -11.33 -0.15 -16.51
C ALA A 74 -11.55 0.25 -15.03
N ASN A 75 -12.82 0.40 -14.64
CA ASN A 75 -13.19 0.89 -13.32
C ASN A 75 -12.67 0.00 -12.18
N ALA A 76 -12.15 0.61 -11.12
CA ALA A 76 -12.06 -0.05 -9.83
C ALA A 76 -13.44 -0.11 -9.19
N THR A 77 -13.82 -1.23 -8.56
CA THR A 77 -15.13 -1.42 -7.94
C THR A 77 -15.03 -2.10 -6.58
N SER A 78 -15.95 -1.77 -5.67
CA SER A 78 -16.11 -2.47 -4.39
C SER A 78 -17.54 -2.39 -3.88
N LEU A 79 -17.98 -3.45 -3.18
CA LEU A 79 -19.27 -3.47 -2.50
C LEU A 79 -19.11 -2.93 -1.08
N VAL A 80 -19.76 -1.80 -0.79
CA VAL A 80 -19.65 -1.12 0.49
C VAL A 80 -20.96 -1.18 1.26
N ARG A 81 -20.87 -1.55 2.53
CA ARG A 81 -22.02 -1.59 3.44
C ARG A 81 -22.17 -0.28 4.21
N PHE A 82 -23.24 0.44 3.94
CA PHE A 82 -23.63 1.63 4.69
C PHE A 82 -24.34 1.25 5.98
N PRO A 83 -24.02 1.93 7.11
CA PRO A 83 -24.65 1.63 8.39
C PRO A 83 -26.13 2.06 8.42
N GLN A 84 -26.51 3.06 7.62
CA GLN A 84 -27.86 3.62 7.56
C GLN A 84 -28.20 4.11 6.15
N LYS A 85 -29.48 4.06 5.80
CA LYS A 85 -30.04 4.69 4.59
C LYS A 85 -30.24 6.19 4.79
N GLY A 86 -30.42 6.94 3.71
CA GLY A 86 -30.77 8.36 3.74
C GLY A 86 -29.80 9.23 2.97
N LYS A 87 -29.77 10.53 3.29
CA LYS A 87 -28.86 11.50 2.68
C LYS A 87 -27.47 11.44 3.31
N TRP A 88 -26.45 11.47 2.45
CA TRP A 88 -25.05 11.47 2.84
C TRP A 88 -24.31 12.52 2.02
N ARG A 89 -23.41 13.29 2.65
CA ARG A 89 -22.44 14.09 1.92
C ARG A 89 -21.22 13.24 1.62
N VAL A 90 -20.66 13.38 0.43
CA VAL A 90 -19.53 12.60 -0.06
C VAL A 90 -18.32 13.50 -0.24
N TRP A 91 -17.16 13.01 0.16
CA TRP A 91 -15.87 13.66 -0.06
C TRP A 91 -14.90 12.63 -0.63
N VAL A 92 -14.06 13.04 -1.58
CA VAL A 92 -13.01 12.19 -2.15
C VAL A 92 -11.66 12.83 -1.88
N ARG A 93 -10.72 12.07 -1.29
CA ARG A 93 -9.36 12.55 -1.05
C ARG A 93 -8.49 12.26 -2.26
N THR A 94 -8.04 13.33 -2.90
CA THR A 94 -7.34 13.32 -4.19
C THR A 94 -6.51 14.60 -4.37
N MET A 95 -5.89 14.76 -5.52
CA MET A 95 -5.18 15.96 -5.94
C MET A 95 -5.16 16.07 -7.47
N ASP A 96 -5.04 17.30 -7.98
CA ASP A 96 -4.45 17.53 -9.28
C ASP A 96 -2.93 17.36 -9.17
N TRP A 97 -2.44 16.26 -9.74
CA TRP A 97 -1.05 15.90 -9.58
C TRP A 97 -0.09 16.81 -10.36
N VAL A 98 -0.55 17.49 -11.41
CA VAL A 98 0.28 18.42 -12.20
C VAL A 98 0.24 19.86 -11.69
N ALA A 99 -0.79 20.23 -10.92
CA ALA A 99 -0.96 21.58 -10.40
C ALA A 99 0.29 22.12 -9.65
N ARG A 100 1.08 21.24 -9.01
CA ARG A 100 2.31 21.62 -8.31
C ARG A 100 3.35 22.29 -9.22
N TRP A 101 3.35 21.95 -10.51
CA TRP A 101 4.24 22.53 -11.52
C TRP A 101 3.61 23.71 -12.26
N LYS A 102 2.37 24.10 -11.90
CA LYS A 102 1.57 25.10 -12.63
C LYS A 102 1.42 24.77 -14.12
N ALA A 103 1.46 23.48 -14.45
CA ALA A 103 1.28 22.98 -15.80
C ALA A 103 -0.20 23.11 -16.21
N PRO A 104 -0.50 23.28 -17.50
CA PRO A 104 -1.87 23.42 -17.98
C PRO A 104 -2.64 22.09 -17.89
N GLY A 105 -3.93 22.20 -17.57
CA GLY A 105 -4.86 21.07 -17.53
C GLY A 105 -4.83 20.28 -16.23
N ALA A 106 -5.72 19.30 -16.13
CA ALA A 106 -5.78 18.34 -15.03
C ALA A 106 -5.93 16.94 -15.62
N PRO A 107 -4.82 16.24 -15.87
CA PRO A 107 -4.84 14.96 -16.56
C PRO A 107 -5.30 13.82 -15.65
N GLY A 108 -5.29 13.97 -14.33
CA GLY A 108 -5.72 12.93 -13.38
C GLY A 108 -7.22 12.90 -13.08
N ARG A 109 -8.09 13.27 -14.03
CA ARG A 109 -9.53 13.41 -13.78
C ARG A 109 -10.27 12.07 -13.74
N PHE A 110 -11.20 11.94 -12.80
CA PHE A 110 -12.05 10.75 -12.67
C PHE A 110 -13.41 11.10 -12.03
N GLN A 111 -14.34 10.15 -12.04
CA GLN A 111 -15.63 10.24 -11.34
C GLN A 111 -15.79 9.12 -10.33
N LEU A 112 -16.51 9.41 -9.24
CA LEU A 112 -17.06 8.40 -8.35
C LEU A 112 -18.45 8.00 -8.85
N LEU A 113 -18.71 6.71 -8.97
CA LEU A 113 -20.01 6.15 -9.30
C LEU A 113 -20.62 5.49 -8.06
N ILE A 114 -21.91 5.72 -7.85
CA ILE A 114 -22.73 5.08 -6.81
C ILE A 114 -23.80 4.24 -7.52
N ASP A 115 -23.70 2.92 -7.42
CA ASP A 115 -24.53 1.97 -8.18
C ASP A 115 -24.60 2.30 -9.67
N ARG A 116 -23.44 2.48 -10.30
CA ARG A 116 -23.25 2.85 -11.71
C ARG A 116 -23.67 4.28 -12.09
N ASN A 117 -24.25 5.06 -11.16
CA ASN A 117 -24.61 6.46 -11.43
C ASN A 117 -23.41 7.36 -11.09
N PRO A 118 -22.84 8.09 -12.05
CA PRO A 118 -21.73 9.00 -11.79
C PRO A 118 -22.19 10.22 -10.98
N LEU A 119 -21.38 10.64 -10.02
CA LEU A 119 -21.54 11.96 -9.41
C LEU A 119 -21.27 13.05 -10.44
N LYS A 120 -21.95 14.20 -10.30
CA LYS A 120 -21.73 15.36 -11.17
C LYS A 120 -20.32 15.94 -11.03
N THR A 121 -19.74 15.85 -9.83
CA THR A 121 -18.38 16.29 -9.56
C THR A 121 -17.39 15.44 -10.33
N ILE A 122 -16.45 16.11 -10.99
CA ILE A 122 -15.22 15.50 -11.51
C ILE A 122 -14.15 15.70 -10.45
N PHE A 123 -13.43 14.63 -10.12
CA PHE A 123 -12.39 14.62 -9.09
C PHE A 123 -10.99 14.62 -9.72
N GLY A 124 -9.99 14.99 -8.92
CA GLY A 124 -8.58 15.03 -9.34
C GLY A 124 -8.26 16.21 -10.26
N ASP A 125 -9.13 17.24 -10.28
CA ASP A 125 -9.08 18.37 -11.20
C ASP A 125 -8.54 19.68 -10.59
N SER A 126 -8.21 19.65 -9.30
CA SER A 126 -7.84 20.83 -8.53
C SER A 126 -6.93 20.46 -7.36
N GLY A 127 -6.23 21.45 -6.81
CA GLY A 127 -5.38 21.33 -5.62
C GLY A 127 -4.03 20.63 -5.87
N SER A 128 -2.93 21.35 -5.63
CA SER A 128 -1.56 20.86 -5.81
C SER A 128 -1.06 19.94 -4.69
N GLN A 129 -1.88 19.74 -3.66
CA GLN A 129 -1.64 18.86 -2.53
C GLN A 129 -2.86 17.97 -2.30
N TRP A 130 -2.67 16.86 -1.61
CA TRP A 130 -3.77 15.97 -1.24
C TRP A 130 -4.76 16.67 -0.32
N HIS A 131 -6.02 16.70 -0.73
CA HIS A 131 -7.11 17.34 -0.01
C HIS A 131 -8.43 16.64 -0.35
N TRP A 132 -9.49 17.01 0.37
CA TRP A 132 -10.83 16.52 0.12
C TRP A 132 -11.54 17.40 -0.89
N GLN A 133 -12.03 16.78 -1.96
CA GLN A 133 -12.92 17.40 -2.93
C GLN A 133 -14.36 17.00 -2.63
N ASP A 134 -15.28 17.98 -2.69
CA ASP A 134 -16.69 17.79 -2.34
C ASP A 134 -17.46 17.10 -3.48
N GLY A 135 -17.99 15.92 -3.21
CA GLY A 135 -18.85 15.16 -4.11
C GLY A 135 -20.33 15.54 -4.03
N GLY A 136 -20.70 16.45 -3.12
CA GLY A 136 -22.07 16.84 -2.88
C GLY A 136 -22.85 15.83 -2.03
N VAL A 137 -24.18 15.97 -2.05
CA VAL A 137 -25.10 15.12 -1.27
C VAL A 137 -25.76 14.08 -2.17
N VAL A 138 -25.76 12.83 -1.70
CA VAL A 138 -26.31 11.66 -2.39
C VAL A 138 -27.35 10.97 -1.51
N GLU A 139 -28.28 10.23 -2.13
CA GLU A 139 -29.28 9.43 -1.44
C GLU A 139 -28.87 7.94 -1.48
N ILE A 140 -28.73 7.32 -0.31
CA ILE A 140 -28.40 5.91 -0.14
C ILE A 140 -29.66 5.15 0.24
N SER A 141 -30.20 4.37 -0.70
CA SER A 141 -31.50 3.71 -0.57
C SER A 141 -31.43 2.24 -0.14
N LYS A 142 -30.25 1.61 -0.24
CA LYS A 142 -29.99 0.21 0.13
C LYS A 142 -28.73 0.11 1.01
N PRO A 143 -28.65 -0.92 1.88
CA PRO A 143 -27.52 -1.06 2.80
C PRO A 143 -26.21 -1.40 2.11
N GLU A 144 -26.25 -2.01 0.92
CA GLU A 144 -25.05 -2.38 0.16
C GLU A 144 -25.04 -1.67 -1.18
N ILE A 145 -24.00 -0.88 -1.40
CA ILE A 145 -23.85 0.03 -2.53
C ILE A 145 -22.56 -0.37 -3.25
N THR A 146 -22.62 -0.49 -4.58
CA THR A 146 -21.39 -0.64 -5.36
C THR A 146 -20.79 0.74 -5.61
N LEU A 147 -19.59 0.99 -5.09
CA LEU A 147 -18.79 2.14 -5.45
C LEU A 147 -17.90 1.78 -6.64
N ALA A 148 -17.67 2.74 -7.54
CA ALA A 148 -16.68 2.58 -8.59
C ALA A 148 -15.90 3.87 -8.88
N LEU A 149 -14.60 3.74 -9.12
CA LEU A 149 -13.77 4.83 -9.64
C LEU A 149 -13.71 4.71 -11.15
N HIS A 150 -14.22 5.72 -11.84
CA HIS A 150 -14.27 5.79 -13.29
C HIS A 150 -13.26 6.80 -13.81
N ASP A 151 -12.19 6.29 -14.42
CA ASP A 151 -11.17 7.11 -15.05
C ASP A 151 -11.74 7.82 -16.28
N LEU A 152 -11.39 9.09 -16.45
CA LEU A 152 -11.84 9.90 -17.60
C LEU A 152 -10.73 10.18 -18.61
N THR A 153 -9.47 9.88 -18.28
CA THR A 153 -8.33 10.41 -19.03
C THR A 153 -7.24 9.39 -19.34
N GLY A 154 -7.06 8.35 -18.52
CA GLY A 154 -5.92 7.45 -18.64
C GLY A 154 -4.60 8.01 -18.13
N PHE A 155 -4.60 9.16 -17.44
CA PHE A 155 -3.38 9.85 -17.02
C PHE A 155 -3.28 10.08 -15.51
N ASN A 156 -3.12 8.98 -14.78
CA ASN A 156 -2.80 8.93 -13.36
C ASN A 156 -3.82 9.64 -12.48
N GLY A 157 -5.11 9.45 -12.71
CA GLY A 157 -6.12 9.85 -11.73
C GLY A 157 -5.86 9.16 -10.40
N ARG A 158 -5.91 9.89 -9.27
CA ARG A 158 -5.49 9.38 -7.96
C ARG A 158 -6.63 9.44 -6.96
N CYS A 159 -6.92 8.34 -6.28
CA CYS A 159 -7.92 8.31 -5.23
C CYS A 159 -7.35 7.57 -4.02
N GLU A 160 -7.30 8.22 -2.87
CA GLU A 160 -6.82 7.61 -1.63
C GLU A 160 -7.98 7.12 -0.75
N ALA A 161 -9.01 7.95 -0.58
CA ALA A 161 -10.15 7.61 0.27
C ALA A 161 -11.44 8.30 -0.18
N ILE A 162 -12.56 7.70 0.20
CA ILE A 162 -13.91 8.25 0.03
C ILE A 162 -14.55 8.32 1.41
N TYR A 163 -15.03 9.49 1.80
CA TYR A 163 -15.67 9.74 3.07
C TYR A 163 -17.14 10.10 2.88
N PHE A 164 -18.01 9.40 3.57
CA PHE A 164 -19.43 9.67 3.64
C PHE A 164 -19.79 10.09 5.06
N THR A 165 -20.59 11.16 5.19
CA THR A 165 -21.18 11.56 6.48
C THR A 165 -22.65 11.92 6.36
N GLN A 166 -23.46 11.58 7.35
CA GLN A 166 -24.84 12.06 7.46
C GLN A 166 -24.93 13.47 8.07
N GLU A 167 -23.83 13.98 8.64
CA GLU A 167 -23.74 15.38 9.05
C GLU A 167 -23.42 16.25 7.82
N LEU A 168 -24.45 16.62 7.06
CA LEU A 168 -24.31 17.23 5.74
C LEU A 168 -23.54 18.57 5.73
N THR A 169 -23.39 19.22 6.88
CA THR A 169 -22.62 20.47 7.05
C THR A 169 -21.22 20.26 7.61
N ALA A 170 -20.87 19.04 8.04
CA ALA A 170 -19.55 18.76 8.60
C ALA A 170 -18.47 18.84 7.52
N ALA A 171 -17.31 19.36 7.93
CA ALA A 171 -16.10 19.24 7.15
C ALA A 171 -15.56 17.80 7.23
N PRO A 172 -14.89 17.30 6.18
CA PRO A 172 -14.20 16.02 6.25
C PRO A 172 -13.05 16.10 7.26
N PRO A 173 -12.61 14.97 7.83
CA PRO A 173 -11.45 14.96 8.72
C PRO A 173 -10.20 15.48 7.98
N SER A 174 -9.28 16.17 8.68
CA SER A 174 -8.11 16.80 8.03
C SER A 174 -7.21 15.81 7.28
N ARG A 175 -7.22 14.55 7.69
CA ARG A 175 -6.52 13.42 7.06
C ARG A 175 -7.35 12.17 7.30
N ARG A 176 -7.19 11.13 6.47
CA ARG A 176 -7.71 9.81 6.81
C ARG A 176 -7.15 9.43 8.20
N PRO A 177 -7.98 9.00 9.16
CA PRO A 177 -7.49 8.48 10.42
C PRO A 177 -6.67 7.22 10.15
N THR A 178 -5.36 7.38 9.98
CA THR A 178 -4.39 6.29 10.01
C THR A 178 -4.07 6.10 11.47
N SER A 179 -5.02 5.54 12.23
CA SER A 179 -4.90 5.49 13.68
C SER A 179 -3.98 4.35 14.11
N PHE A 180 -2.69 4.45 13.73
CA PHE A 180 -1.60 3.62 14.23
C PHE A 180 -1.61 3.56 15.78
N LYS A 181 -2.14 4.61 16.42
CA LYS A 181 -2.21 4.79 17.88
C LYS A 181 -3.62 4.68 18.50
N ASP A 182 -4.67 4.30 17.77
CA ASP A 182 -6.00 4.13 18.39
C ASP A 182 -6.07 2.82 19.20
N PRO A 183 -6.21 2.87 20.53
CA PRO A 183 -6.13 1.73 21.45
C PRO A 183 -7.33 0.77 21.37
N SER A 184 -7.98 0.63 20.20
CA SER A 184 -9.11 -0.29 20.06
C SER A 184 -8.69 -1.76 20.25
N PRO A 185 -9.53 -2.61 20.87
CA PRO A 185 -9.07 -3.80 21.61
C PRO A 185 -8.81 -5.06 20.77
N ASN A 186 -8.93 -5.00 19.44
CA ASN A 186 -8.83 -6.17 18.57
C ASN A 186 -7.60 -6.10 17.66
N ARG A 187 -6.43 -5.79 18.22
CA ARG A 187 -5.15 -5.89 17.50
C ARG A 187 -4.65 -7.32 17.63
N ALA A 188 -4.59 -8.07 16.53
CA ALA A 188 -3.98 -9.39 16.53
C ALA A 188 -2.50 -9.23 16.87
N ILE A 189 -2.10 -9.67 18.06
CA ILE A 189 -0.69 -9.74 18.44
C ILE A 189 -0.19 -11.11 18.02
N LEU A 190 0.75 -11.14 17.08
CA LEU A 190 1.44 -12.36 16.67
C LEU A 190 2.88 -12.32 17.18
N ASP A 191 3.31 -13.37 17.88
CA ASP A 191 4.67 -13.48 18.40
C ASP A 191 5.56 -14.34 17.50
N PHE A 192 6.78 -13.87 17.26
CA PHE A 192 7.80 -14.51 16.42
C PHE A 192 9.17 -14.54 17.11
N ASP A 193 10.00 -15.53 16.76
CA ASP A 193 11.39 -15.54 17.20
C ASP A 193 12.22 -14.50 16.43
N LEU A 194 11.99 -14.41 15.12
CA LEU A 194 12.64 -13.46 14.21
C LEU A 194 11.60 -12.75 13.34
N ILE A 195 11.71 -11.42 13.24
CA ILE A 195 10.97 -10.61 12.27
C ILE A 195 11.95 -10.06 11.23
N VAL A 196 11.71 -10.39 9.96
CA VAL A 196 12.49 -9.90 8.81
C VAL A 196 11.65 -8.89 8.05
N ALA A 197 12.13 -7.65 7.94
CA ALA A 197 11.46 -6.57 7.21
C ALA A 197 12.09 -6.39 5.82
N GLY A 198 11.34 -6.66 4.76
CA GLY A 198 11.76 -6.55 3.35
C GLY A 198 11.98 -7.91 2.68
N GLY A 199 11.26 -8.14 1.57
CA GLY A 199 11.23 -9.40 0.81
C GLY A 199 12.22 -9.48 -0.37
N GLY A 200 13.30 -8.70 -0.35
CA GLY A 200 14.40 -8.84 -1.32
C GLY A 200 15.26 -10.08 -1.04
N TYR A 201 16.28 -10.34 -1.86
CA TYR A 201 17.17 -11.50 -1.69
C TYR A 201 17.77 -11.63 -0.29
N ALA A 202 18.18 -10.51 0.33
CA ALA A 202 18.72 -10.52 1.69
C ALA A 202 17.66 -11.02 2.71
N GLY A 203 16.44 -10.49 2.62
CA GLY A 203 15.36 -10.87 3.53
C GLY A 203 14.84 -12.28 3.29
N MET A 204 14.69 -12.69 2.03
CA MET A 204 14.34 -14.08 1.68
C MET A 204 15.39 -15.07 2.19
N ALA A 205 16.68 -14.78 1.98
CA ALA A 205 17.75 -15.65 2.46
C ALA A 205 17.82 -15.71 3.99
N ALA A 206 17.61 -14.58 4.67
CA ALA A 206 17.54 -14.52 6.13
C ALA A 206 16.36 -15.35 6.66
N ALA A 207 15.18 -15.19 6.07
CA ALA A 207 13.97 -15.91 6.48
C ALA A 207 14.09 -17.42 6.25
N LEU A 208 14.58 -17.85 5.08
CA LEU A 208 14.84 -19.27 4.77
C LEU A 208 15.81 -19.89 5.76
N SER A 209 16.92 -19.21 6.02
CA SER A 209 17.95 -19.71 6.94
C SER A 209 17.39 -19.85 8.36
N ALA A 210 16.72 -18.82 8.86
CA ALA A 210 16.13 -18.82 10.19
C ALA A 210 15.02 -19.88 10.36
N GLY A 211 14.10 -19.95 9.39
CA GLY A 211 13.01 -20.92 9.39
C GLY A 211 13.52 -22.36 9.41
N ARG A 212 14.54 -22.69 8.60
CA ARG A 212 15.16 -24.02 8.55
C ARG A 212 15.97 -24.36 9.80
N MET A 213 16.52 -23.35 10.48
CA MET A 213 17.16 -23.49 11.78
C MET A 213 16.15 -23.62 12.94
N GLY A 214 14.85 -23.56 12.66
CA GLY A 214 13.79 -23.82 13.64
C GLY A 214 13.15 -22.57 14.24
N LEU A 215 13.54 -21.36 13.82
CA LEU A 215 12.93 -20.13 14.32
C LEU A 215 11.56 -19.89 13.70
N LYS A 216 10.55 -19.59 14.52
CA LYS A 216 9.28 -19.06 14.03
C LYS A 216 9.51 -17.66 13.47
N THR A 217 9.52 -17.54 12.15
CA THR A 217 10.00 -16.36 11.44
C THR A 217 8.87 -15.66 10.72
N ALA A 218 8.72 -14.35 10.89
CA ALA A 218 7.87 -13.52 10.03
C ALA A 218 8.73 -12.88 8.94
N LEU A 219 8.34 -13.01 7.68
CA LEU A 219 8.87 -12.20 6.57
C LEU A 219 7.80 -11.21 6.14
N VAL A 220 8.07 -9.92 6.30
CA VAL A 220 7.14 -8.83 5.99
C VAL A 220 7.60 -8.12 4.72
N GLN A 221 6.75 -8.11 3.70
CA GLN A 221 7.02 -7.48 2.40
C GLN A 221 5.86 -6.55 2.04
N ASN A 222 6.17 -5.31 1.68
CA ASN A 222 5.18 -4.26 1.43
C ASN A 222 4.43 -4.40 0.09
N ARG A 223 4.85 -5.34 -0.76
CA ARG A 223 4.31 -5.62 -2.09
C ARG A 223 3.82 -7.06 -2.21
N SER A 224 3.15 -7.36 -3.32
CA SER A 224 2.66 -8.70 -3.65
C SER A 224 3.73 -9.62 -4.22
N VAL A 225 4.91 -9.08 -4.53
CA VAL A 225 6.04 -9.83 -5.13
C VAL A 225 7.28 -9.75 -4.26
N LEU A 226 8.11 -10.79 -4.37
CA LEU A 226 9.40 -10.96 -3.67
C LEU A 226 10.57 -10.74 -4.65
N GLY A 227 11.82 -10.80 -4.17
CA GLY A 227 13.01 -10.65 -5.03
C GLY A 227 13.59 -9.24 -5.08
N GLY A 228 12.87 -8.25 -4.55
CA GLY A 228 13.30 -6.85 -4.54
C GLY A 228 13.50 -6.35 -5.97
N ASN A 229 14.69 -5.83 -6.29
CA ASN A 229 14.97 -5.33 -7.64
C ASN A 229 14.90 -6.43 -8.74
N ALA A 230 14.96 -7.72 -8.39
CA ALA A 230 14.83 -8.79 -9.37
C ALA A 230 13.38 -9.25 -9.61
N SER A 231 12.42 -8.68 -8.89
CA SER A 231 11.00 -8.96 -9.10
C SER A 231 10.51 -8.49 -10.48
N SER A 232 9.29 -8.89 -10.82
CA SER A 232 8.54 -8.35 -11.96
C SER A 232 8.25 -6.83 -11.90
N GLU A 233 8.57 -6.14 -10.81
CA GLU A 233 8.44 -4.67 -10.77
C GLU A 233 9.65 -3.96 -11.39
N ILE A 234 10.87 -4.50 -11.24
CA ILE A 234 12.12 -3.77 -11.54
C ILE A 234 13.04 -4.49 -12.54
N HIS A 235 12.99 -5.83 -12.59
CA HIS A 235 13.69 -6.66 -13.59
C HIS A 235 15.22 -6.51 -13.59
N VAL A 236 15.83 -6.24 -12.43
CA VAL A 236 17.29 -6.21 -12.24
C VAL A 236 17.71 -7.49 -11.54
N PRO A 237 18.30 -8.46 -12.27
CA PRO A 237 18.71 -9.73 -11.69
C PRO A 237 19.84 -9.50 -10.68
N PRO A 238 19.98 -10.37 -9.66
CA PRO A 238 21.10 -10.29 -8.74
C PRO A 238 22.41 -10.46 -9.52
N ARG A 239 23.37 -9.57 -9.23
CA ARG A 239 24.73 -9.58 -9.77
C ARG A 239 25.69 -9.89 -8.62
N GLY A 240 26.73 -10.68 -8.89
CA GLY A 240 27.75 -10.95 -7.89
C GLY A 240 28.63 -12.14 -8.25
N LEU A 241 29.68 -12.35 -7.45
CA LEU A 241 30.57 -13.50 -7.56
C LEU A 241 29.81 -14.77 -7.14
N MET A 242 29.58 -15.67 -8.09
CA MET A 242 29.12 -17.03 -7.81
C MET A 242 30.36 -17.92 -7.60
N PRO A 243 30.59 -18.46 -6.38
CA PRO A 243 31.87 -19.05 -6.00
C PRO A 243 32.06 -20.50 -6.45
N GLU A 244 31.42 -20.93 -7.55
CA GLU A 244 31.42 -22.34 -7.99
C GLU A 244 32.82 -22.87 -8.30
N ASN A 245 33.74 -21.96 -8.66
CA ASN A 245 35.17 -22.25 -8.84
C ASN A 245 36.07 -21.52 -7.83
N GLY A 246 35.49 -21.01 -6.74
CA GLY A 246 36.19 -20.27 -5.68
C GLY A 246 36.43 -21.10 -4.41
N PRO A 247 37.17 -20.57 -3.43
CA PRO A 247 37.51 -21.29 -2.19
C PRO A 247 36.30 -21.60 -1.29
N TYR A 248 35.12 -21.03 -1.57
CA TYR A 248 33.91 -21.17 -0.74
C TYR A 248 32.70 -21.67 -1.57
N PRO A 249 32.70 -22.92 -2.05
CA PRO A 249 31.66 -23.44 -2.96
C PRO A 249 30.26 -23.50 -2.33
N HIS A 250 30.17 -23.44 -0.99
CA HIS A 250 28.91 -23.46 -0.25
C HIS A 250 28.31 -22.06 -0.05
N LEU A 251 29.09 -21.01 -0.25
CA LEU A 251 28.60 -19.63 -0.14
C LEU A 251 27.57 -19.37 -1.25
N GLY A 252 26.45 -18.73 -0.88
CA GLY A 252 25.36 -18.39 -1.81
C GLY A 252 24.39 -19.53 -2.12
N ARG A 253 24.46 -20.71 -1.47
CA ARG A 253 23.54 -21.84 -1.73
C ARG A 253 22.06 -21.47 -1.58
N VAL A 254 21.70 -20.72 -0.54
CA VAL A 254 20.31 -20.27 -0.33
C VAL A 254 19.83 -19.35 -1.46
N VAL A 255 20.70 -18.42 -1.88
CA VAL A 255 20.40 -17.52 -3.01
C VAL A 255 20.28 -18.29 -4.33
N ARG A 256 21.07 -19.36 -4.53
CA ARG A 256 20.96 -20.24 -5.70
C ARG A 256 19.72 -21.11 -5.73
N GLU A 257 19.14 -21.43 -4.58
CA GLU A 257 17.86 -22.12 -4.50
C GLU A 257 16.70 -21.21 -4.91
N LEU A 258 16.83 -19.92 -4.61
CA LEU A 258 16.04 -18.82 -5.18
C LEU A 258 16.48 -18.54 -6.63
N GLN A 259 16.77 -19.60 -7.38
CA GLN A 259 17.13 -19.59 -8.79
C GLN A 259 16.14 -18.74 -9.55
N PHE A 260 16.66 -17.92 -10.46
CA PHE A 260 15.90 -16.99 -11.27
C PHE A 260 16.32 -17.18 -12.73
N ASP A 261 15.40 -17.00 -13.66
CA ASP A 261 15.72 -17.04 -15.08
C ASP A 261 16.57 -15.81 -15.46
N GLN A 262 17.71 -16.07 -16.11
CA GLN A 262 18.57 -14.99 -16.57
C GLN A 262 18.00 -14.25 -17.79
N ASN A 263 16.92 -14.77 -18.39
CA ASN A 263 16.18 -14.12 -19.45
C ASN A 263 15.27 -13.00 -18.92
N VAL A 264 15.91 -11.91 -18.49
CA VAL A 264 15.27 -10.68 -17.99
C VAL A 264 14.37 -9.96 -19.03
N GLU A 265 14.30 -10.47 -20.25
CA GLU A 265 13.47 -9.93 -21.32
C GLU A 265 12.11 -10.61 -21.42
N SER A 266 11.98 -11.82 -20.86
CA SER A 266 10.74 -12.58 -20.85
C SER A 266 9.92 -12.24 -19.61
N ARG A 267 8.82 -11.50 -19.81
CA ARG A 267 7.85 -11.23 -18.73
C ARG A 267 7.34 -12.54 -18.11
N MET A 268 7.11 -13.56 -18.93
CA MET A 268 6.69 -14.88 -18.44
C MET A 268 7.75 -15.53 -17.53
N ALA A 269 9.03 -15.38 -17.84
CA ALA A 269 10.10 -15.93 -17.03
C ALA A 269 10.18 -15.25 -15.66
N ILE A 270 10.01 -13.92 -15.64
CA ILE A 270 10.06 -13.15 -14.39
C ILE A 270 8.81 -13.39 -13.52
N GLU A 271 7.63 -13.52 -14.13
CA GLU A 271 6.42 -13.93 -13.42
C GLU A 271 6.56 -15.36 -12.86
N ALA A 272 7.28 -16.25 -13.56
CA ALA A 272 7.61 -17.58 -13.04
C ALA A 272 8.61 -17.52 -11.87
N ASP A 273 9.59 -16.60 -11.91
CA ASP A 273 10.52 -16.36 -10.81
C ASP A 273 9.81 -15.86 -9.55
N ASP A 274 8.89 -14.90 -9.69
CA ASP A 274 8.07 -14.39 -8.59
C ASP A 274 7.28 -15.54 -7.91
N ALA A 275 6.64 -16.38 -8.73
CA ALA A 275 5.91 -17.56 -8.25
C ALA A 275 6.84 -18.57 -7.57
N HIS A 276 8.05 -18.78 -8.11
CA HIS A 276 9.05 -19.67 -7.52
C HIS A 276 9.52 -19.17 -6.15
N TYR A 277 9.84 -17.88 -6.00
CA TYR A 277 10.23 -17.30 -4.71
C TYR A 277 9.16 -17.51 -3.66
N GLU A 278 7.91 -17.21 -4.00
CA GLU A 278 6.77 -17.39 -3.09
C GLU A 278 6.56 -18.86 -2.73
N GLN A 279 6.63 -19.77 -3.71
CA GLN A 279 6.51 -21.21 -3.50
C GLN A 279 7.57 -21.72 -2.52
N VAL A 280 8.85 -21.35 -2.72
CA VAL A 280 9.95 -21.77 -1.86
C VAL A 280 9.74 -21.28 -0.42
N LEU A 281 9.35 -20.01 -0.22
CA LEU A 281 9.09 -19.49 1.13
C LEU A 281 7.86 -20.12 1.80
N ARG A 282 6.77 -20.32 1.06
CA ARG A 282 5.54 -20.92 1.60
C ARG A 282 5.69 -22.40 1.93
N ALA A 283 6.63 -23.11 1.32
CA ALA A 283 6.94 -24.49 1.64
C ALA A 283 7.57 -24.65 3.03
N GLU A 284 8.17 -23.59 3.59
CA GLU A 284 8.82 -23.64 4.90
C GLU A 284 7.82 -23.47 6.05
N LYS A 285 7.58 -24.55 6.80
CA LYS A 285 6.61 -24.59 7.92
C LYS A 285 6.81 -23.54 9.02
N ASN A 286 8.03 -23.03 9.17
CA ASN A 286 8.39 -22.09 10.23
C ASN A 286 8.34 -20.63 9.77
N ILE A 287 8.06 -20.37 8.49
CA ILE A 287 7.99 -19.03 7.91
C ILE A 287 6.52 -18.62 7.79
N HIS A 288 6.20 -17.44 8.30
CA HIS A 288 4.94 -16.75 8.07
C HIS A 288 5.21 -15.60 7.11
N LEU A 289 4.75 -15.75 5.88
CA LEU A 289 4.95 -14.77 4.81
C LEU A 289 3.79 -13.76 4.80
N PHE A 290 4.11 -12.50 5.08
CA PHE A 290 3.19 -11.36 5.00
C PHE A 290 3.52 -10.52 3.77
N LEU A 291 2.88 -10.82 2.64
CA LEU A 291 2.89 -9.97 1.45
C LEU A 291 1.89 -8.82 1.63
N ASN A 292 2.09 -7.70 0.93
CA ASN A 292 1.25 -6.51 1.03
C ASN A 292 1.16 -5.92 2.45
N HIS A 293 2.23 -6.02 3.22
CA HIS A 293 2.32 -5.49 4.58
C HIS A 293 3.52 -4.54 4.71
N HIS A 294 3.26 -3.26 4.95
CA HIS A 294 4.29 -2.23 5.07
C HIS A 294 4.66 -1.99 6.52
N VAL A 295 5.93 -2.18 6.89
CA VAL A 295 6.42 -1.83 8.23
C VAL A 295 6.42 -0.32 8.39
N CYS A 296 5.56 0.20 9.25
CA CYS A 296 5.29 1.64 9.36
C CYS A 296 5.67 2.25 10.71
N ALA A 297 5.88 1.44 11.76
CA ALA A 297 6.39 1.91 13.05
C ALA A 297 7.07 0.79 13.83
N ALA A 298 7.95 1.17 14.76
CA ALA A 298 8.65 0.29 15.67
C ALA A 298 8.12 0.44 17.12
N GLU A 299 7.98 -0.67 17.84
CA GLU A 299 7.68 -0.69 19.27
C GLU A 299 8.98 -0.85 20.07
N MET A 300 9.32 0.18 20.84
CA MET A 300 10.57 0.26 21.60
C MET A 300 10.31 0.16 23.10
N ASN A 301 11.15 -0.59 23.81
CA ASN A 301 11.26 -0.54 25.25
C ASN A 301 12.69 -0.11 25.61
N GLY A 302 12.87 1.18 25.89
CA GLY A 302 14.20 1.78 26.00
C GLY A 302 14.93 1.72 24.66
N ASP A 303 16.11 1.09 24.65
CA ASP A 303 16.95 0.86 23.48
C ASP A 303 16.66 -0.47 22.76
N ARG A 304 15.66 -1.22 23.23
CA ARG A 304 15.32 -2.53 22.68
C ARG A 304 14.07 -2.48 21.80
N LEU A 305 14.21 -2.93 20.56
CA LEU A 305 13.08 -3.21 19.67
C LEU A 305 12.31 -4.44 20.19
N THR A 306 10.99 -4.32 20.30
CA THR A 306 10.09 -5.35 20.87
C THR A 306 8.98 -5.78 19.92
N GLY A 307 8.71 -4.98 18.89
CA GLY A 307 7.74 -5.31 17.85
C GLY A 307 7.74 -4.29 16.73
N VAL A 308 6.98 -4.58 15.69
CA VAL A 308 6.77 -3.66 14.56
C VAL A 308 5.29 -3.60 14.19
N TRP A 309 4.83 -2.41 13.84
CA TRP A 309 3.54 -2.20 13.22
C TRP A 309 3.66 -2.41 11.73
N MET A 310 2.82 -3.28 11.20
CA MET A 310 2.68 -3.50 9.76
C MET A 310 1.29 -3.04 9.31
N LEU A 311 1.26 -2.23 8.26
CA LEU A 311 0.04 -1.75 7.61
C LEU A 311 -0.28 -2.67 6.44
N ASP A 312 -1.45 -3.31 6.45
CA ASP A 312 -1.99 -3.96 5.26
C ASP A 312 -2.19 -2.89 4.16
N THR A 313 -1.51 -3.04 3.03
CA THR A 313 -1.52 -2.03 1.96
C THR A 313 -2.81 -2.01 1.14
N HIS A 314 -3.73 -2.96 1.38
CA HIS A 314 -5.08 -2.96 0.82
C HIS A 314 -6.11 -2.50 1.86
N ALA A 315 -6.17 -3.16 3.02
CA ALA A 315 -7.19 -2.89 4.03
C ALA A 315 -6.89 -1.61 4.83
N GLY A 316 -5.62 -1.21 4.94
CA GLY A 316 -5.18 -0.07 5.73
C GLY A 316 -5.33 -0.27 7.24
N LEU A 317 -5.45 -1.51 7.71
CA LEU A 317 -5.51 -1.85 9.13
C LEU A 317 -4.10 -2.18 9.64
N PRO A 318 -3.61 -1.50 10.68
CA PRO A 318 -2.31 -1.81 11.26
C PRO A 318 -2.40 -3.03 12.19
N THR A 319 -1.44 -3.94 12.06
CA THR A 319 -1.26 -5.11 12.94
C THR A 319 0.08 -5.00 13.64
N LEU A 320 0.14 -5.34 14.94
CA LEU A 320 1.40 -5.43 15.69
C LEU A 320 1.89 -6.86 15.69
N ILE A 321 3.13 -7.05 15.28
CA ILE A 321 3.85 -8.31 15.50
C ILE A 321 4.99 -8.07 16.48
N THR A 322 5.11 -8.95 17.47
CA THR A 322 6.16 -8.91 18.48
C THR A 322 7.24 -9.93 18.18
N GLY A 323 8.46 -9.64 18.60
CA GLY A 323 9.54 -10.60 18.45
C GLY A 323 10.77 -10.31 19.28
N ARG A 324 11.74 -11.23 19.22
CA ARG A 324 12.98 -11.17 20.01
C ARG A 324 14.16 -10.69 19.17
N LEU A 325 14.20 -11.11 17.92
CA LEU A 325 15.23 -10.77 16.95
C LEU A 325 14.57 -10.07 15.75
N PHE A 326 15.31 -9.15 15.14
CA PHE A 326 14.86 -8.36 14.00
C PHE A 326 15.96 -8.30 12.96
N ALA A 327 15.59 -8.42 11.68
CA ALA A 327 16.48 -8.20 10.55
C ALA A 327 15.87 -7.12 9.66
N ASP A 328 16.54 -5.98 9.57
CA ASP A 328 16.20 -4.94 8.61
C ASP A 328 16.81 -5.31 7.25
N CYS A 329 15.94 -5.64 6.30
CA CYS A 329 16.26 -5.99 4.93
C CYS A 329 15.49 -5.09 3.93
N THR A 330 15.10 -3.87 4.34
CA THR A 330 14.31 -2.97 3.48
C THR A 330 15.14 -2.25 2.40
N GLY A 331 16.46 -2.44 2.41
CA GLY A 331 17.41 -1.78 1.50
C GLY A 331 17.77 -0.35 1.89
N HIS A 332 16.96 0.31 2.73
CA HIS A 332 17.15 1.72 3.13
C HIS A 332 17.31 1.90 4.65
N ALA A 333 17.49 0.81 5.41
CA ALA A 333 17.51 0.81 6.87
C ALA A 333 16.24 1.42 7.49
N THR A 334 15.07 1.18 6.87
CA THR A 334 13.80 1.78 7.27
C THR A 334 13.41 1.39 8.68
N LEU A 335 13.52 0.10 9.04
CA LEU A 335 13.20 -0.36 10.38
C LEU A 335 14.20 0.18 11.40
N GLY A 336 15.48 0.24 11.06
CA GLY A 336 16.51 0.88 11.88
C GLY A 336 16.18 2.34 12.18
N ALA A 337 15.84 3.12 11.16
CA ALA A 337 15.44 4.52 11.31
C ALA A 337 14.15 4.66 12.15
N LEU A 338 13.13 3.80 11.93
CA LEU A 338 11.89 3.79 12.72
C LEU A 338 12.15 3.44 14.20
N ALA A 339 13.15 2.60 14.47
CA ALA A 339 13.59 2.25 15.83
C ALA A 339 14.44 3.35 16.50
N GLY A 340 14.71 4.46 15.79
CA GLY A 340 15.52 5.58 16.29
C GLY A 340 17.02 5.33 16.23
N ALA A 341 17.49 4.35 15.44
CA ALA A 341 18.91 4.18 15.17
C ALA A 341 19.45 5.41 14.42
N GLU A 342 20.71 5.76 14.67
CA GLU A 342 21.40 6.77 13.88
C GLU A 342 21.49 6.31 12.42
N SER A 343 21.00 7.14 11.51
CA SER A 343 20.96 6.85 10.08
C SER A 343 21.38 8.06 9.27
N VAL A 344 22.14 7.83 8.21
CA VAL A 344 22.56 8.88 7.27
C VAL A 344 22.08 8.49 5.87
N ILE A 345 21.29 9.35 5.24
CA ILE A 345 20.96 9.26 3.82
C ILE A 345 21.91 10.21 3.09
N GLY A 346 22.85 9.66 2.33
CA GLY A 346 23.85 10.43 1.61
C GLY A 346 24.97 9.56 1.05
N ALA A 347 26.03 10.19 0.54
CA ALA A 347 27.27 9.48 0.21
C ALA A 347 27.75 8.74 1.47
N GLY A 348 27.82 7.41 1.42
CA GLY A 348 28.17 6.58 2.59
C GLY A 348 29.48 6.99 3.27
N PRO A 349 29.71 6.56 4.52
CA PRO A 349 30.92 6.90 5.25
C PRO A 349 32.16 6.49 4.46
N VAL A 350 33.09 7.44 4.31
CA VAL A 350 34.39 7.21 3.68
C VAL A 350 35.22 6.36 4.64
N ALA A 351 35.74 5.22 4.18
CA ALA A 351 36.85 4.58 4.87
C ALA A 351 37.99 5.60 5.06
N ASP A 352 38.52 5.66 6.27
CA ASP A 352 39.42 6.71 6.74
C ASP A 352 40.54 7.05 5.71
N GLY A 353 40.65 8.31 5.30
CA GLY A 353 41.76 8.81 4.47
C GLY A 353 41.53 9.06 2.98
N GLN A 354 40.34 8.85 2.41
CA GLN A 354 40.05 9.28 1.02
C GLN A 354 39.31 10.64 0.98
N ARG A 355 39.83 11.59 0.19
CA ARG A 355 39.17 12.89 -0.04
C ARG A 355 37.73 12.65 -0.50
N ARG A 356 36.77 13.40 0.07
CA ARG A 356 35.39 13.50 -0.40
C ARG A 356 35.38 13.64 -1.92
N ARG A 357 35.11 12.57 -2.65
CA ARG A 357 34.27 12.71 -3.84
C ARG A 357 32.88 12.74 -3.29
N GLU A 358 32.25 13.92 -3.34
CA GLU A 358 30.81 14.04 -3.28
C GLU A 358 30.28 13.13 -4.38
N THR A 359 30.01 11.87 -4.03
CA THR A 359 29.29 10.99 -4.93
C THR A 359 27.85 11.37 -4.62
N PRO A 360 27.14 12.07 -5.52
CA PRO A 360 25.73 12.32 -5.29
C PRO A 360 25.05 10.96 -5.04
N LEU A 361 23.94 10.98 -4.29
CA LEU A 361 23.01 9.85 -4.33
C LEU A 361 22.79 9.49 -5.81
N MET A 362 22.59 8.22 -6.15
CA MET A 362 22.16 7.92 -7.52
C MET A 362 20.74 8.46 -7.69
N GLY A 363 20.48 9.13 -8.81
CA GLY A 363 19.14 9.63 -9.13
C GLY A 363 18.17 8.49 -9.45
N MET A 364 16.92 8.83 -9.76
CA MET A 364 15.95 7.85 -10.26
C MET A 364 16.29 7.51 -11.70
N THR A 365 16.68 6.28 -12.00
CA THR A 365 16.92 5.86 -13.38
C THR A 365 15.58 5.66 -14.12
N ASN A 366 15.41 6.30 -15.27
CA ASN A 366 14.32 5.91 -16.17
C ASN A 366 14.84 4.96 -17.23
N LYS A 367 14.11 3.86 -17.41
CA LYS A 367 14.36 2.87 -18.44
C LYS A 367 13.14 2.82 -19.34
N TRP A 368 13.31 3.11 -20.63
CA TRP A 368 12.27 2.94 -21.64
C TRP A 368 12.71 1.91 -22.67
N ARG A 369 11.73 1.23 -23.28
CA ARG A 369 11.91 0.36 -24.43
C ARG A 369 10.94 0.83 -25.50
N TRP A 370 11.37 0.76 -26.75
CA TRP A 370 10.50 0.95 -27.91
C TRP A 370 10.52 -0.29 -28.79
N THR A 371 9.50 -0.42 -29.64
CA THR A 371 9.46 -1.43 -30.69
C THR A 371 8.84 -0.82 -31.93
N TRP A 372 9.19 -1.35 -33.09
CA TRP A 372 8.46 -1.05 -34.31
C TRP A 372 7.07 -1.69 -34.20
N ALA A 373 6.04 -0.89 -34.45
CA ALA A 373 4.68 -1.38 -34.61
C ALA A 373 4.40 -1.59 -36.11
N ASP A 374 3.55 -2.57 -36.43
CA ASP A 374 3.15 -2.86 -37.82
C ASP A 374 2.28 -1.74 -38.44
N ALA A 375 1.82 -0.79 -37.62
CA ALA A 375 1.02 0.36 -38.01
C ALA A 375 1.35 1.59 -37.14
N PRO A 376 1.02 2.83 -37.60
CA PRO A 376 1.21 4.04 -36.80
C PRO A 376 0.56 3.95 -35.43
N SER A 377 1.32 4.26 -34.37
CA SER A 377 0.82 4.38 -33.00
C SER A 377 0.50 5.84 -32.71
N TYR A 378 -0.65 6.09 -32.08
CA TYR A 378 -1.07 7.43 -31.70
C TYR A 378 -0.89 7.64 -30.19
N PHE A 379 -0.35 8.78 -29.82
CA PHE A 379 -0.24 9.24 -28.44
C PHE A 379 -1.03 10.54 -28.30
N PRO A 380 -1.89 10.69 -27.29
CA PRO A 380 -2.66 11.92 -27.11
C PRO A 380 -1.73 13.06 -26.69
N GLU A 381 -2.14 14.28 -27.00
CA GLU A 381 -1.39 15.47 -26.57
C GLU A 381 -1.32 15.55 -25.03
N THR A 382 -0.12 15.83 -24.53
CA THR A 382 0.16 15.97 -23.09
C THR A 382 0.74 17.35 -22.80
N PRO A 383 -0.06 18.44 -22.86
CA PRO A 383 0.44 19.81 -22.67
C PRO A 383 1.02 20.10 -21.28
N TRP A 384 0.82 19.19 -20.32
CA TRP A 384 1.43 19.25 -18.99
C TRP A 384 2.79 18.56 -18.89
N ALA A 385 3.18 17.77 -19.89
CA ALA A 385 4.46 17.06 -19.91
C ALA A 385 5.60 18.01 -20.30
N LEU A 386 6.83 17.59 -20.00
CA LEU A 386 8.01 18.26 -20.52
C LEU A 386 8.05 18.09 -22.04
N ASP A 387 8.30 19.19 -22.75
CA ASP A 387 8.52 19.19 -24.19
C ASP A 387 9.94 18.70 -24.47
N LEU A 388 10.10 17.38 -24.52
CA LEU A 388 11.38 16.71 -24.73
C LEU A 388 11.59 16.41 -26.22
N SER A 389 12.78 16.73 -26.72
CA SER A 389 13.24 16.45 -28.07
C SER A 389 14.20 15.25 -28.10
N LEU A 390 14.50 14.72 -29.30
CA LEU A 390 15.48 13.64 -29.44
C LEU A 390 16.88 14.03 -28.92
N ASP A 391 17.23 15.32 -28.95
CA ASP A 391 18.53 15.81 -28.46
C ASP A 391 18.63 15.77 -26.92
N ASP A 392 17.49 15.76 -26.22
CA ASP A 392 17.44 15.56 -24.76
C ASP A 392 17.70 14.10 -24.37
N PHE A 393 17.73 13.19 -25.35
CA PHE A 393 17.99 11.77 -25.17
C PHE A 393 19.31 11.36 -25.84
N PRO A 394 20.25 10.72 -25.11
CA PRO A 394 21.42 10.11 -25.73
C PRO A 394 21.01 8.81 -26.44
N LEU A 395 20.29 8.93 -27.56
CA LEU A 395 19.89 7.79 -28.38
C LEU A 395 21.10 7.21 -29.09
N HIS A 396 21.54 6.03 -28.66
CA HIS A 396 22.25 5.14 -29.56
C HIS A 396 21.21 4.43 -30.42
N GLN A 397 21.04 4.89 -31.67
CA GLN A 397 20.09 4.36 -32.66
C GLN A 397 20.15 2.83 -32.88
N ALA A 398 21.21 2.16 -32.40
CA ALA A 398 21.43 0.73 -32.56
C ALA A 398 20.78 -0.14 -31.46
N ASP A 399 20.43 0.42 -30.29
CA ASP A 399 19.91 -0.36 -29.18
C ASP A 399 18.38 -0.24 -29.12
N LEU A 400 17.65 -1.24 -29.62
CA LEU A 400 16.19 -1.38 -29.39
C LEU A 400 15.85 -1.69 -27.92
N TRP A 401 16.87 -1.77 -27.06
CA TRP A 401 16.78 -2.20 -25.68
C TRP A 401 16.87 -1.02 -24.72
N GLY A 402 16.07 -1.05 -23.66
CA GLY A 402 16.19 -0.10 -22.57
C GLY A 402 17.52 -0.29 -21.83
N SER A 403 18.42 0.68 -21.97
CA SER A 403 19.71 0.69 -21.28
C SER A 403 19.70 1.71 -20.13
N TRP A 404 20.48 1.45 -19.09
CA TRP A 404 20.60 2.29 -17.90
C TRP A 404 21.48 3.51 -18.20
N ARG A 405 20.99 4.43 -19.02
CA ARG A 405 21.76 5.59 -19.52
C ARG A 405 21.24 6.94 -19.02
N TRP A 406 20.10 6.98 -18.31
CA TRP A 406 19.49 8.23 -17.89
C TRP A 406 19.04 8.19 -16.42
N GLU A 407 19.67 9.02 -15.60
CA GLU A 407 19.22 9.33 -14.24
C GLU A 407 18.46 10.66 -14.27
N SER A 408 17.24 10.67 -13.75
CA SER A 408 16.44 11.87 -13.52
C SER A 408 16.39 12.18 -12.03
N GLY A 409 16.44 13.46 -11.71
CA GLY A 409 16.26 13.98 -10.35
C GLY A 409 17.55 14.23 -9.60
N PHE A 410 17.80 15.52 -9.33
CA PHE A 410 18.13 16.07 -8.02
C PHE A 410 17.34 17.37 -7.84
#